data_AF-A0A1E7G5B2-F1
#
_entry.id   AF-A0A1E7G5B2-F1
#
_cell.length_a   1.000
_cell.length_b   1.000
_cell.length_c   1.000
_cell.angle_alpha   90.00
_cell.angle_beta   90.00
_cell.angle_gamma   90.00
#
_symmetry.space_group_name_H-M   'P 1'
#
loop_
_entity.id
_entity.type
_entity.pdbx_description
1 polymer ?
#
loop_
_entity_poly.entity_id
_entity_poly.type
_entity_poly.pdbx_seq_one_letter_code
_entity_poly.pdbx_strand_id
1 'polypeptide(L)'
;LRFGECVAIQSKNIENNVLHINGTWDSVSNSKTTTKNIYSDRKITLPKRCLQIIDEYPLKYPKDKISKDNYIFIYKNNKPYNISVVNSRLKKINSSKNLSTHIFRHTHIALLTELGIPLKSIMERVGHNNPQTTLSIYSHVTEEMSKNIIEKLNEIDLLN
;
A
#
# COMPACT_ATOMS: atom_id res chain seq x y z
N LEU A 1 1.32 -0.58 0.97
CA LEU A 1 2.34 -1.57 0.54
C LEU A 1 2.85 -1.20 -0.85
N ARG A 2 4.01 -1.70 -1.27
CA ARG A 2 4.35 -1.75 -2.71
C ARG A 2 3.52 -2.83 -3.39
N PHE A 3 3.36 -2.75 -4.72
CA PHE A 3 2.61 -3.76 -5.47
C PHE A 3 3.16 -5.18 -5.27
N GLY A 4 4.47 -5.36 -5.46
CA GLY A 4 5.12 -6.66 -5.31
C GLY A 4 5.01 -7.25 -3.90
N GLU A 5 5.05 -6.40 -2.86
CA GLU A 5 4.78 -6.81 -1.46
C GLU A 5 3.34 -7.30 -1.30
N CYS A 6 2.37 -6.56 -1.87
CA CYS A 6 0.95 -6.88 -1.76
C CYS A 6 0.62 -8.23 -2.39
N VAL A 7 1.07 -8.48 -3.63
CA VAL A 7 0.76 -9.73 -4.33
C VAL A 7 1.58 -10.92 -3.83
N ALA A 8 2.63 -10.69 -3.02
CA ALA A 8 3.41 -11.73 -2.35
C ALA A 8 2.83 -12.17 -0.99
N ILE A 9 1.69 -11.60 -0.56
CA ILE A 9 1.04 -11.98 0.69
C ILE A 9 0.49 -13.40 0.56
N GLN A 10 0.87 -14.24 1.52
CA GLN A 10 0.38 -15.59 1.71
C GLN A 10 -0.46 -15.62 2.99
N SER A 11 -1.42 -16.55 3.11
CA SER A 11 -2.26 -16.65 4.33
C SER A 11 -1.42 -16.80 5.60
N LYS A 12 -0.31 -17.54 5.55
CA LYS A 12 0.64 -17.71 6.67
C LYS A 12 1.37 -16.44 7.11
N ASN A 13 1.31 -15.36 6.31
CA ASN A 13 1.91 -14.09 6.69
C ASN A 13 1.03 -13.27 7.63
N ILE A 14 -0.19 -13.73 7.92
CA ILE A 14 -1.17 -13.00 8.72
C ILE A 14 -1.44 -13.80 9.99
N GLU A 15 -1.25 -13.14 11.12
CA GLU A 15 -1.56 -13.68 12.44
C GLU A 15 -2.42 -12.63 13.17
N ASN A 16 -3.65 -13.01 13.55
CA ASN A 16 -4.66 -12.10 14.06
C ASN A 16 -4.89 -10.92 13.09
N ASN A 17 -4.62 -9.69 13.53
CA ASN A 17 -4.69 -8.49 12.70
C ASN A 17 -3.32 -7.97 12.27
N VAL A 18 -2.25 -8.77 12.39
CA VAL A 18 -0.88 -8.37 12.04
C VAL A 18 -0.45 -9.07 10.75
N LEU A 19 -0.01 -8.28 9.77
CA LEU A 19 0.61 -8.77 8.55
C LEU A 19 2.13 -8.66 8.66
N HIS A 20 2.82 -9.78 8.51
CA HIS A 20 4.27 -9.85 8.32
C HIS A 20 4.63 -9.76 6.84
N ILE A 21 5.24 -8.65 6.47
CA ILE A 21 5.72 -8.38 5.11
C ILE A 21 7.17 -8.82 5.06
N ASN A 22 7.45 -9.93 4.37
CA ASN A 22 8.77 -10.57 4.36
C ASN A 22 9.29 -10.93 2.96
N GLY A 23 8.67 -10.37 1.93
CA GLY A 23 9.06 -10.62 0.55
C GLY A 23 8.33 -9.78 -0.46
N THR A 24 8.83 -9.81 -1.69
CA THR A 24 8.20 -9.19 -2.85
C THR A 24 8.12 -10.20 -3.97
N TRP A 25 7.02 -10.17 -4.71
CA TRP A 25 6.88 -10.99 -5.90
C TRP A 25 7.73 -10.39 -7.02
N ASP A 26 8.60 -11.20 -7.61
CA ASP A 26 9.30 -10.86 -8.83
C ASP A 26 8.64 -11.56 -10.01
N SER A 27 8.08 -10.77 -10.92
CA SER A 27 7.42 -11.28 -12.12
C SER A 27 8.39 -11.85 -13.16
N VAL A 28 9.67 -11.48 -13.10
CA VAL A 28 10.69 -11.97 -14.04
C VAL A 28 11.10 -13.39 -13.65
N SER A 29 11.53 -13.59 -12.41
CA SER A 29 11.83 -14.94 -11.88
C SER A 29 10.59 -15.78 -11.55
N ASN A 30 9.40 -15.16 -11.58
CA ASN A 30 8.12 -15.78 -11.22
C ASN A 30 8.17 -16.44 -9.82
N SER A 31 8.81 -15.74 -8.88
CA SER A 31 9.07 -16.24 -7.53
C SER A 31 8.96 -15.13 -6.49
N LYS A 32 8.68 -15.52 -5.25
CA LYS A 32 8.79 -14.60 -4.11
C LYS A 32 10.26 -14.48 -3.74
N THR A 33 10.79 -13.27 -3.84
CA THR A 33 12.14 -12.95 -3.41
C THR A 33 12.09 -12.39 -1.98
N THR A 34 13.08 -12.76 -1.18
CA THR A 34 13.25 -12.19 0.15
C THR A 34 13.68 -10.74 0.04
N THR A 35 13.32 -9.95 1.04
CA THR A 35 13.69 -8.54 1.06
C THR A 35 15.19 -8.43 1.30
N LYS A 36 15.96 -8.00 0.29
CA LYS A 36 17.43 -7.81 0.38
C LYS A 36 17.88 -6.81 1.46
N ASN A 37 16.94 -6.09 2.09
CA ASN A 37 17.19 -5.04 3.07
C ASN A 37 16.28 -5.21 4.29
N ILE A 38 16.87 -5.15 5.50
CA ILE A 38 16.22 -5.28 6.80
C ILE A 38 15.01 -4.35 6.96
N TYR A 39 15.01 -3.19 6.29
CA TYR A 39 13.90 -2.23 6.35
C TYR A 39 12.66 -2.62 5.54
N SER A 40 12.74 -3.65 4.71
CA SER A 40 11.58 -4.14 3.96
C SER A 40 10.87 -5.30 4.63
N ASP A 41 11.56 -6.03 5.52
CA ASP A 41 10.95 -6.99 6.44
C ASP A 41 10.32 -6.22 7.61
N ARG A 42 9.00 -6.32 7.77
CA ARG A 42 8.29 -5.58 8.84
C ARG A 42 6.93 -6.17 9.13
N LYS A 43 6.40 -5.86 10.32
CA LYS A 43 5.03 -6.17 10.72
C LYS A 43 4.18 -4.91 10.70
N ILE A 44 2.96 -5.01 10.18
CA ILE A 44 1.98 -3.92 10.24
C ILE A 44 0.66 -4.43 10.77
N THR A 45 -0.02 -3.61 11.57
CA THR A 45 -1.40 -3.86 11.95
C THR A 45 -2.35 -3.51 10.81
N LEU A 46 -3.24 -4.44 10.48
CA LEU A 46 -4.28 -4.33 9.47
C LEU A 46 -5.58 -3.80 10.11
N PRO A 47 -6.17 -2.75 9.53
CA PRO A 47 -7.54 -2.34 9.88
C PRO A 47 -8.56 -3.45 9.58
N LYS A 48 -9.70 -3.42 10.27
CA LYS A 48 -10.81 -4.37 10.07
C LYS A 48 -11.20 -4.54 8.60
N ARG A 49 -11.27 -3.45 7.85
CA ARG A 49 -11.62 -3.52 6.41
C ARG A 49 -10.60 -4.31 5.59
N CYS A 50 -9.30 -4.23 5.91
CA CYS A 50 -8.28 -5.01 5.22
C CYS A 50 -8.47 -6.51 5.45
N LEU A 51 -8.78 -6.92 6.69
CA LEU A 51 -9.07 -8.31 7.03
C LEU A 51 -10.30 -8.81 6.27
N GLN A 52 -11.38 -8.02 6.25
CA GLN A 52 -12.57 -8.34 5.45
C GLN A 52 -12.26 -8.53 3.96
N ILE A 53 -11.44 -7.65 3.36
CA ILE A 53 -11.02 -7.80 1.96
C ILE A 53 -10.29 -9.13 1.77
N ILE A 54 -9.38 -9.47 2.68
CA ILE A 54 -8.58 -10.70 2.61
C ILE A 54 -9.49 -11.95 2.68
N ASP A 55 -10.51 -11.92 3.55
CA ASP A 55 -11.45 -13.03 3.73
C ASP A 55 -12.44 -13.15 2.57
N GLU A 56 -12.94 -12.03 2.05
CA GLU A 56 -13.88 -11.96 0.92
C GLU A 56 -13.23 -12.37 -0.42
N TYR A 57 -11.94 -12.06 -0.59
CA TYR A 57 -11.24 -12.21 -1.86
C TYR A 57 -11.28 -13.64 -2.43
N PRO A 58 -10.88 -14.70 -1.69
CA PRO A 58 -10.91 -16.07 -2.21
C PRO A 58 -12.34 -16.58 -2.47
N LEU A 59 -13.35 -16.04 -1.79
CA LEU A 59 -14.76 -16.41 -2.02
C LEU A 59 -15.28 -15.83 -3.34
N LYS A 60 -14.89 -14.59 -3.64
CA LYS A 60 -15.29 -13.89 -4.87
C LYS A 60 -14.52 -14.37 -6.10
N TYR A 61 -13.29 -14.83 -5.90
CA TYR A 61 -12.39 -15.30 -6.95
C TYR A 61 -11.88 -16.70 -6.59
N PRO A 62 -12.74 -17.72 -6.65
CA PRO A 62 -12.39 -19.07 -6.25
C PRO A 62 -11.23 -19.61 -7.10
N LYS A 63 -10.34 -20.36 -6.45
CA LYS A 63 -9.16 -20.92 -7.08
C LYS A 63 -9.52 -22.24 -7.77
N ASP A 64 -9.18 -22.40 -9.04
CA ASP A 64 -9.36 -23.69 -9.75
C ASP A 64 -8.48 -24.81 -9.16
N LYS A 65 -7.35 -24.45 -8.53
CA LYS A 65 -6.50 -25.36 -7.73
C LYS A 65 -5.91 -24.60 -6.54
N ILE A 66 -5.70 -25.25 -5.41
CA ILE A 66 -4.99 -24.63 -4.28
C ILE A 66 -3.53 -24.37 -4.70
N SER A 67 -3.10 -23.11 -4.74
CA SER A 67 -1.68 -22.76 -4.89
C SER A 67 -0.92 -23.42 -3.75
N LYS A 68 0.16 -24.15 -4.06
CA LYS A 68 1.06 -24.77 -3.05
C LYS A 68 1.52 -23.78 -1.97
N ASP A 69 1.59 -22.50 -2.33
CA ASP A 69 2.13 -21.42 -1.51
C ASP A 69 1.07 -20.56 -0.84
N ASN A 70 -0.23 -20.81 -1.08
CA ASN A 70 -1.36 -20.10 -0.47
C ASN A 70 -1.30 -18.56 -0.61
N TYR A 71 -0.92 -18.05 -1.78
CA TYR A 71 -1.02 -16.61 -2.09
C TYR A 71 -2.48 -16.14 -2.07
N ILE A 72 -2.72 -14.93 -1.58
CA ILE A 72 -4.08 -14.36 -1.47
C ILE A 72 -4.53 -13.76 -2.82
N PHE A 73 -3.75 -12.84 -3.38
CA PHE A 73 -4.10 -12.12 -4.60
C PHE A 73 -3.56 -12.81 -5.86
N ILE A 74 -4.30 -13.79 -6.36
CA ILE A 74 -3.89 -14.60 -7.52
C ILE A 74 -4.68 -14.28 -8.79
N TYR A 75 -4.00 -14.42 -9.92
CA TYR A 75 -4.55 -14.42 -11.26
C TYR A 75 -4.64 -15.86 -11.80
N LYS A 76 -4.80 -16.02 -13.11
CA LYS A 76 -4.83 -17.32 -13.80
C LYS A 76 -3.67 -18.21 -13.39
N ASN A 77 -3.90 -19.52 -13.35
CA ASN A 77 -2.93 -20.56 -12.99
C ASN A 77 -2.38 -20.45 -11.55
N ASN A 78 -3.13 -19.82 -10.64
CA ASN A 78 -2.79 -19.65 -9.22
C ASN A 78 -1.48 -18.90 -8.95
N LYS A 79 -1.10 -18.01 -9.86
CA LYS A 79 0.06 -17.14 -9.73
C LYS A 79 -0.36 -15.75 -9.27
N PRO A 80 0.44 -15.03 -8.47
CA PRO A 80 0.20 -13.64 -8.15
C PRO A 80 -0.04 -12.74 -9.37
N TYR A 81 -0.84 -11.67 -9.21
CA TYR A 81 -1.09 -10.72 -10.30
C TYR A 81 0.20 -10.09 -10.85
N ASN A 82 0.24 -9.93 -12.17
CA ASN A 82 1.25 -9.11 -12.82
C ASN A 82 0.89 -7.62 -12.74
N ILE A 83 1.88 -6.77 -12.46
CA ILE A 83 1.71 -5.32 -12.36
C ILE A 83 1.17 -4.70 -13.66
N SER A 84 1.57 -5.22 -14.82
CA SER A 84 1.13 -4.70 -16.13
C SER A 84 -0.36 -4.92 -16.36
N VAL A 85 -0.91 -6.04 -15.88
CA VAL A 85 -2.35 -6.36 -15.95
C VAL A 85 -3.13 -5.39 -15.08
N VAL A 86 -2.66 -5.16 -13.85
CA VAL A 86 -3.34 -4.25 -12.92
C VAL A 86 -3.26 -2.81 -13.41
N ASN A 87 -2.07 -2.32 -13.80
CA ASN A 87 -1.90 -0.98 -14.34
C ASN A 87 -2.72 -0.76 -15.62
N SER A 88 -2.79 -1.75 -16.52
CA SER A 88 -3.64 -1.67 -17.72
C SER A 88 -5.13 -1.55 -17.37
N ARG A 89 -5.60 -2.23 -16.32
CA ARG A 89 -6.98 -2.08 -15.84
C ARG A 89 -7.22 -0.70 -15.20
N LEU A 90 -6.27 -0.20 -14.41
CA LEU A 90 -6.36 1.14 -13.80
C LEU A 90 -6.45 2.23 -14.87
N LYS A 91 -5.66 2.14 -15.94
CA LYS A 91 -5.73 3.07 -17.07
C LYS A 91 -7.12 3.09 -17.72
N LYS A 92 -7.83 1.97 -17.78
CA LYS A 92 -9.19 1.91 -18.34
C LYS A 92 -10.25 2.56 -17.43
N ILE A 93 -10.00 2.61 -16.12
CA ILE A 93 -10.91 3.27 -15.17
C ILE A 93 -10.87 4.79 -15.37
N ASN A 94 -9.68 5.34 -15.58
CA ASN A 94 -9.50 6.75 -15.84
C ASN A 94 -8.29 6.94 -16.75
N SER A 95 -8.55 7.09 -18.06
CA SER A 95 -7.51 7.23 -19.07
C SER A 95 -6.81 8.59 -19.04
N SER A 96 -7.46 9.62 -18.47
CA SER A 96 -6.92 10.99 -18.39
C SER A 96 -5.95 11.17 -17.22
N LYS A 97 -5.99 10.28 -16.22
CA LYS A 97 -4.98 10.20 -15.16
C LYS A 97 -4.04 9.04 -15.43
N ASN A 98 -2.73 9.26 -15.35
CA ASN A 98 -1.72 8.20 -15.42
C ASN A 98 -1.73 7.32 -14.16
N LEU A 99 -2.81 6.56 -13.97
CA LEU A 99 -2.99 5.70 -12.80
C LEU A 99 -2.05 4.50 -12.88
N SER A 100 -1.34 4.27 -11.78
CA SER A 100 -0.52 3.08 -11.55
C SER A 100 -0.67 2.64 -10.10
N THR A 101 -0.29 1.41 -9.80
CA THR A 101 -0.33 0.88 -8.42
C THR A 101 0.48 1.70 -7.41
N HIS A 102 1.47 2.49 -7.85
CA HIS A 102 2.22 3.38 -6.97
C HIS A 102 1.33 4.46 -6.35
N ILE A 103 0.30 4.93 -7.07
CA ILE A 103 -0.56 6.01 -6.58
C ILE A 103 -1.23 5.65 -5.26
N PHE A 104 -1.65 4.40 -5.07
CA PHE A 104 -2.28 3.96 -3.83
C PHE A 104 -1.34 4.05 -2.63
N ARG A 105 -0.05 3.79 -2.82
CA ARG A 105 0.95 3.98 -1.77
C ARG A 105 1.13 5.47 -1.46
N HIS A 106 1.17 6.31 -2.49
CA HIS A 106 1.29 7.76 -2.31
C HIS A 106 0.09 8.33 -1.57
N THR A 107 -1.13 7.98 -1.99
CA THR A 107 -2.37 8.37 -1.31
C THR A 107 -2.41 7.88 0.13
N HIS A 108 -1.95 6.66 0.42
CA HIS A 108 -1.87 6.16 1.79
C HIS A 108 -0.89 6.95 2.67
N ILE A 109 0.24 7.41 2.09
CA ILE A 109 1.19 8.28 2.80
C ILE A 109 0.56 9.65 3.05
N ALA A 110 -0.02 10.27 2.02
CA ALA A 110 -0.67 11.58 2.12
C ALA A 110 -1.78 11.57 3.17
N LEU A 111 -2.67 10.57 3.13
CA LEU A 111 -3.75 10.39 4.10
C LEU A 111 -3.21 10.30 5.54
N LEU A 112 -2.14 9.52 5.77
CA LEU A 112 -1.57 9.42 7.12
C LEU A 112 -0.96 10.75 7.57
N THR A 113 -0.35 11.50 6.66
CA THR A 113 0.19 12.84 6.95
C THR A 113 -0.93 13.82 7.31
N GLU A 114 -2.03 13.84 6.53
CA GLU A 114 -3.21 14.68 6.79
C GLU A 114 -3.86 14.35 8.15
N LEU A 115 -3.81 13.07 8.55
CA LEU A 115 -4.25 12.61 9.87
C LEU A 115 -3.27 12.96 11.01
N GLY A 116 -2.19 13.69 10.73
CA GLY A 116 -1.21 14.12 11.71
C GLY A 116 -0.31 12.99 12.23
N ILE A 117 -0.21 11.86 11.53
CA ILE A 117 0.63 10.75 11.96
C ILE A 117 2.12 11.13 11.78
N PRO A 118 2.98 10.94 12.80
CA PRO A 118 4.39 11.30 12.69
C PRO A 118 5.10 10.58 11.53
N LEU A 119 5.96 11.31 10.81
CA LEU A 119 6.72 10.78 9.66
C LEU A 119 7.42 9.45 9.97
N LYS A 120 8.04 9.33 11.16
CA LYS A 120 8.71 8.10 11.59
C LYS A 120 7.76 6.90 11.58
N SER A 121 6.56 7.04 12.16
CA SER A 121 5.54 5.98 12.20
C SER A 121 5.01 5.65 10.80
N ILE A 122 4.86 6.66 9.93
CA ILE A 122 4.49 6.45 8.53
C ILE A 122 5.58 5.61 7.84
N MET A 123 6.84 6.01 7.96
CA MET A 123 7.98 5.33 7.36
C MET A 123 8.10 3.88 7.84
N GLU A 124 7.97 3.63 9.14
CA GLU A 124 7.96 2.27 9.71
C GLU A 124 6.83 1.42 9.11
N ARG A 125 5.63 1.99 8.93
CA ARG A 125 4.49 1.27 8.33
C ARG A 125 4.71 1.00 6.84
N VAL A 126 5.15 1.99 6.07
CA VAL A 126 5.27 1.85 4.61
C VAL A 126 6.58 1.20 4.19
N GLY A 127 7.59 1.13 5.07
CA GLY A 127 8.93 0.58 4.80
C GLY A 127 9.86 1.58 4.11
N HIS A 128 11.17 1.49 4.41
CA HIS A 128 12.14 2.55 4.09
C HIS A 128 12.85 2.41 2.74
N ASN A 129 12.54 1.45 1.86
CA ASN A 129 13.36 1.28 0.64
C ASN A 129 13.31 2.46 -0.36
N ASN A 130 12.43 3.44 -0.15
CA ASN A 130 12.51 4.73 -0.83
C ASN A 130 12.07 5.84 0.13
N PRO A 131 12.97 6.31 1.01
CA PRO A 131 12.64 7.30 2.02
C PRO A 131 12.44 8.68 1.36
N GLN A 132 13.15 8.97 0.28
CA GLN A 132 13.05 10.24 -0.46
C GLN A 132 11.66 10.48 -1.01
N THR A 133 11.02 9.48 -1.64
CA THR A 133 9.63 9.61 -2.10
C THR A 133 8.67 9.82 -0.93
N THR A 134 8.88 9.14 0.20
CA THR A 134 8.01 9.28 1.37
C THR A 134 8.15 10.68 1.97
N LEU A 135 9.38 11.17 2.11
CA LEU A 135 9.69 12.51 2.58
C LEU A 135 9.12 13.58 1.66
N SER A 136 9.28 13.44 0.35
CA SER A 136 8.75 14.40 -0.63
C SER A 136 7.22 14.53 -0.54
N ILE A 137 6.49 13.42 -0.43
CA ILE A 137 5.03 13.45 -0.26
C ILE A 137 4.67 14.10 1.08
N TYR A 138 5.34 13.68 2.16
CA TYR A 138 5.11 14.23 3.49
C TYR A 138 5.30 15.75 3.50
N SER A 139 6.45 16.23 3.02
CA SER A 139 6.78 17.66 2.95
C SER A 139 5.74 18.44 2.17
N HIS A 140 5.34 17.95 0.99
CA HIS A 140 4.32 18.60 0.16
C HIS A 140 2.98 18.75 0.90
N VAL A 141 2.48 17.66 1.51
CA VAL A 141 1.22 17.68 2.25
C VAL A 141 1.31 18.58 3.48
N THR A 142 2.42 18.56 4.22
CA THR A 142 2.60 19.45 5.38
C THR A 142 2.69 20.92 4.99
N GLU A 143 3.25 21.24 3.82
CA GLU A 143 3.29 22.60 3.29
C GLU A 143 1.88 23.10 2.97
N GLU A 144 1.06 22.27 2.32
CA GLU A 144 -0.35 22.57 2.04
C GLU A 144 -1.17 22.74 3.33
N MET A 145 -1.00 21.83 4.30
CA MET A 145 -1.61 21.96 5.62
C MET A 145 -1.21 23.28 6.32
N SER A 146 0.06 23.69 6.19
CA SER A 146 0.54 24.95 6.79
C SER A 146 -0.07 26.18 6.12
N LYS A 147 -0.22 26.17 4.79
CA LYS A 147 -0.92 27.24 4.05
C LYS A 147 -2.38 27.36 4.50
N ASN A 148 -3.07 26.22 4.60
CA ASN A 148 -4.45 26.16 5.09
C ASN A 148 -4.60 26.70 6.52
N ILE A 149 -3.61 26.53 7.39
CA ILE A 149 -3.61 27.11 8.74
C ILE A 149 -3.58 28.64 8.67
N ILE A 150 -2.69 29.21 7.85
CA ILE A 150 -2.58 30.67 7.71
C ILE A 150 -3.86 31.26 7.14
N GLU A 151 -4.45 30.63 6.12
CA GLU A 151 -5.75 31.04 5.57
C GLU A 151 -6.83 31.03 6.64
N LYS A 152 -6.96 29.93 7.40
CA LYS A 152 -7.96 29.83 8.49
C LYS A 152 -7.72 30.81 9.64
N LEU A 153 -6.47 31.06 10.02
CA LEU A 153 -6.15 32.04 11.06
C LEU A 153 -6.51 33.46 10.62
N ASN A 154 -6.34 33.79 9.33
CA ASN A 154 -6.76 35.07 8.77
C ASN A 154 -8.28 35.25 8.71
N GLU A 155 -9.05 34.15 8.71
CA GLU A 155 -10.52 34.16 8.79
C GLU A 155 -11.05 34.30 10.23
N ILE A 156 -10.19 34.20 11.25
CA ILE A 156 -10.59 34.43 12.65
C ILE A 156 -10.68 35.94 12.89
N ASP A 157 -11.91 36.45 12.89
CA ASP A 157 -12.20 37.82 13.32
C ASP A 157 -12.08 37.90 14.85
N LEU A 158 -11.06 38.59 15.34
CA LEU A 158 -10.73 38.70 16.78
C LEU A 158 -11.57 39.76 17.51
N LEU A 159 -12.66 40.25 16.90
CA LEU A 159 -13.54 41.27 17.46
C LEU A 159 -14.97 40.73 17.61
N ASN A 160 -15.21 40.03 18.72
CA ASN A 160 -16.49 40.04 19.46
C ASN A 160 -16.18 39.98 20.95
#